data_AF-F7NIN9-F1
#
_entry.id   AF-F7NIN9-F1
#
_cell.length_a   1.000
_cell.length_b   1.000
_cell.length_c   1.000
_cell.angle_alpha   90.00
_cell.angle_beta   90.00
_cell.angle_gamma   90.00
#
_symmetry.space_group_name_H-M   'P 1'
#
loop_
_entity.id
_entity.type
_entity.pdbx_description
1 polymer ?
#
loop_
_entity_poly.entity_id
_entity_poly.type
_entity_poly.pdbx_seq_one_letter_code
_entity_poly.pdbx_strand_id
1 'polypeptide(L)'
;MRLCMSYTDRLGLLRDIAQVMVIWECNIVSVKVDATDTGVIYLECQLASKEQKPQVIQALQQVDGICRVNEVPSIPSQQRAEQLAALVAAREETAATNEIPAYQTLEERLGEVERDILQAAMRKFRSSRQLGAALGLSHTAVLKKLKKYGLRSGGC
;
A
#
# COMPACT_ATOMS: atom_id res chain seq x y z
N MET A 1 17.70 15.14 3.52
CA MET A 1 17.42 15.92 2.30
C MET A 1 17.10 14.98 1.15
N ARG A 2 16.35 15.44 0.15
CA ARG A 2 15.97 14.64 -1.01
C ARG A 2 16.32 15.42 -2.27
N LEU A 3 17.11 14.80 -3.14
CA LEU A 3 17.60 15.42 -4.34
C LEU A 3 17.07 14.63 -5.53
N CYS A 4 16.55 15.34 -6.54
CA CYS A 4 16.42 14.79 -7.87
C CYS A 4 17.54 15.35 -8.73
N MET A 5 18.17 14.48 -9.51
CA MET A 5 19.22 14.88 -10.42
C MET A 5 18.99 14.27 -11.78
N SER A 6 19.03 15.12 -12.82
CA SER A 6 19.02 14.64 -14.19
C SER A 6 20.42 14.23 -14.59
N TYR A 7 20.56 13.08 -15.25
CA TYR A 7 21.86 12.54 -15.60
C TYR A 7 21.94 12.08 -17.05
N THR A 8 23.15 12.06 -17.59
CA THR A 8 23.50 11.40 -18.83
C THR A 8 24.18 10.08 -18.48
N ASP A 9 23.69 8.96 -19.01
CA ASP A 9 24.22 7.64 -18.68
C ASP A 9 25.71 7.54 -19.04
N ARG A 10 26.52 7.32 -18.00
CA ARG A 10 27.96 7.04 -18.14
C ARG A 10 28.38 6.01 -17.10
N LEU A 11 29.26 5.12 -17.52
CA LEU A 11 29.90 4.17 -16.62
C LEU A 11 30.65 4.93 -15.53
N GLY A 12 30.30 4.69 -14.27
CA GLY A 12 30.93 5.31 -13.10
C GLY A 12 30.14 6.45 -12.44
N LEU A 13 29.02 6.90 -12.99
CA LEU A 13 28.23 8.00 -12.41
C LEU A 13 27.83 7.76 -10.94
N LEU A 14 27.27 6.58 -10.63
CA LEU A 14 26.88 6.24 -9.26
C LEU A 14 28.09 6.20 -8.31
N ARG A 15 29.28 5.83 -8.81
CA ARG A 15 30.52 5.86 -8.04
C ARG A 15 30.93 7.28 -7.72
N ASP A 16 30.87 8.18 -8.70
CA ASP A 16 31.20 9.60 -8.50
C ASP A 16 30.22 10.25 -7.51
N ILE A 17 28.92 9.96 -7.62
CA ILE A 17 27.90 10.41 -6.65
C ILE A 17 28.21 9.88 -5.25
N ALA A 18 28.50 8.58 -5.13
CA ALA A 18 28.84 7.98 -3.84
C ALA A 18 30.13 8.59 -3.25
N GLN A 19 31.12 8.91 -4.08
CA GLN A 19 32.36 9.57 -3.65
C GLN A 19 32.07 10.95 -3.06
N VAL A 20 31.19 11.74 -3.69
CA VAL A 20 30.74 13.03 -3.14
C VAL A 20 30.07 12.82 -1.79
N MET A 21 29.21 11.81 -1.64
CA MET A 21 28.56 11.52 -0.36
C MET A 21 29.57 11.17 0.74
N VAL A 22 30.62 10.42 0.41
CA VAL A 22 31.69 10.08 1.36
C VAL A 22 32.50 11.31 1.77
N ILE A 23 32.89 12.17 0.82
CA ILE A 23 33.68 13.39 1.09
C ILE A 23 32.94 14.33 2.04
N TRP A 24 31.62 14.42 1.89
CA TRP A 24 30.77 15.31 2.70
C TRP A 24 30.13 14.59 3.90
N GLU A 25 30.59 13.39 4.25
CA GLU A 25 30.08 12.59 5.37
C GLU A 25 28.54 12.46 5.39
N CYS A 26 27.96 12.33 4.19
CA CYS A 26 26.52 12.20 3.99
C CYS A 26 26.10 10.74 4.05
N ASN A 27 25.12 10.42 4.89
CA ASN A 27 24.56 9.08 4.94
C ASN A 27 23.51 8.90 3.83
N ILE A 28 23.70 7.91 2.97
CA ILE A 28 22.74 7.59 1.90
C ILE A 28 21.63 6.70 2.48
N VAL A 29 20.39 7.16 2.42
CA VAL A 29 19.22 6.40 2.88
C VAL A 29 18.64 5.57 1.74
N SER A 30 18.50 6.18 0.56
CA SER A 30 17.93 5.52 -0.60
C SER A 30 18.41 6.15 -1.90
N VAL A 31 18.66 5.31 -2.90
CA VAL A 31 18.92 5.72 -4.28
C VAL A 31 17.88 5.05 -5.15
N LYS A 32 17.15 5.83 -5.94
CA LYS A 32 16.21 5.32 -6.94
C LYS A 32 16.60 5.88 -8.30
N VAL A 33 16.76 4.99 -9.26
CA VAL A 33 16.85 5.35 -10.67
C VAL A 33 15.47 5.07 -11.26
N ASP A 34 14.87 6.04 -11.91
CA ASP A 34 13.56 5.83 -12.51
C ASP A 34 13.72 4.87 -13.71
N ALA A 35 13.05 3.72 -13.65
CA ALA A 35 13.12 2.72 -14.72
C ALA A 35 12.31 3.13 -15.97
N THR A 36 11.43 4.13 -15.84
CA THR A 36 10.61 4.64 -16.95
C THR A 36 11.23 5.84 -17.65
N ASP A 37 12.16 6.54 -17.00
CA ASP A 37 12.89 7.69 -17.55
C ASP A 37 14.39 7.51 -17.25
N THR A 38 15.17 7.10 -18.25
CA THR A 38 16.64 6.89 -18.16
C THR A 38 17.43 8.21 -18.00
N GLY A 39 16.82 9.20 -17.36
CA GLY A 39 17.33 10.56 -17.25
C GLY A 39 17.26 11.13 -15.85
N VAL A 40 16.68 10.44 -14.84
CA VAL A 40 16.57 10.97 -13.47
C VAL A 40 16.96 9.97 -12.37
N ILE A 41 17.75 10.45 -11.42
CA ILE A 41 18.11 9.77 -10.17
C ILE A 41 17.50 10.54 -9.02
N TYR A 42 16.86 9.82 -8.11
CA TYR A 42 16.41 10.33 -6.82
C TYR A 42 17.33 9.81 -5.72
N LEU A 43 17.92 10.73 -4.99
CA LEU A 43 18.83 10.46 -3.88
C LEU A 43 18.21 11.00 -2.59
N GLU A 44 17.97 10.11 -1.63
CA GLU A 44 17.66 10.50 -0.26
C GLU A 44 18.91 10.30 0.60
N CYS A 45 19.39 11.39 1.21
CA CYS A 45 20.54 11.37 2.10
C CYS A 45 20.32 12.21 3.36
N GLN A 46 21.02 11.87 4.43
CA GLN A 46 21.05 12.61 5.68
C GLN A 46 22.38 13.34 5.80
N LEU A 47 22.31 14.65 5.99
CA LEU A 47 23.47 15.51 6.21
C LEU A 47 23.80 15.53 7.71
N ALA A 48 25.08 15.56 8.06
CA ALA A 48 25.51 15.79 9.44
C ALA A 48 25.14 17.20 9.93
N SER A 49 25.23 18.21 9.06
CA SER A 49 24.87 19.60 9.39
C SER A 49 24.10 20.28 8.25
N LYS A 50 23.14 21.15 8.62
CA LYS A 50 22.32 21.89 7.63
C LYS A 50 23.14 22.90 6.81
N GLU A 51 24.29 23.33 7.32
CA GLU A 51 25.20 24.27 6.66
C GLU A 51 25.96 23.66 5.47
N GLN A 52 26.14 22.33 5.45
CA GLN A 52 26.81 21.61 4.37
C GLN A 52 25.89 21.36 3.16
N LYS A 53 24.58 21.54 3.33
CA LYS A 53 23.57 21.37 2.27
C LYS A 53 23.93 22.04 0.93
N PRO A 54 24.20 23.37 0.88
CA PRO A 54 24.54 24.03 -0.39
C PRO A 54 25.85 23.51 -0.99
N GLN A 55 26.83 23.15 -0.14
CA GLN A 55 28.13 22.64 -0.58
C GLN A 55 27.99 21.25 -1.24
N VAL A 56 27.15 20.38 -0.66
CA VAL A 56 26.84 19.05 -1.21
C VAL A 56 26.11 19.16 -2.55
N ILE A 57 25.11 20.05 -2.65
CA ILE A 57 24.39 20.28 -3.91
C ILE A 57 25.34 20.80 -4.98
N GLN A 58 26.21 21.75 -4.64
CA GLN A 58 27.20 22.28 -5.56
C GLN A 58 28.20 21.20 -5.99
N ALA A 59 28.67 20.34 -5.08
CA ALA A 59 29.59 19.26 -5.41
C ALA A 59 28.94 18.23 -6.36
N LEU A 60 27.66 17.90 -6.14
CA LEU A 60 26.90 17.03 -7.05
C LEU A 60 26.71 17.67 -8.44
N GLN A 61 26.53 18.99 -8.53
CA GLN A 61 26.45 19.69 -9.82
C GLN A 61 27.78 19.70 -10.60
N GLN A 62 28.91 19.47 -9.93
CA GLN A 62 30.24 19.40 -10.56
C GLN A 62 30.59 17.98 -11.03
N VAL A 63 29.76 16.97 -10.73
CA VAL A 63 29.98 15.61 -11.21
C VAL A 63 29.72 15.56 -12.71
N ASP A 64 30.72 15.11 -13.45
CA ASP A 64 30.62 14.88 -14.89
C ASP A 64 29.47 13.90 -15.18
N GLY A 65 28.53 14.31 -16.02
CA GLY A 65 27.30 13.55 -16.33
C GLY A 65 26.05 13.95 -15.54
N ILE A 66 26.15 14.84 -14.55
CA ILE A 66 24.97 15.42 -13.87
C ILE A 66 24.58 16.74 -14.54
N CYS A 67 23.38 16.79 -15.11
CA CYS A 67 22.90 17.96 -15.85
C CYS A 67 22.25 19.00 -14.93
N ARG A 68 21.46 18.55 -13.95
CA ARG A 68 20.76 19.41 -12.98
C ARG A 68 20.57 18.66 -11.67
N VAL A 69 20.69 19.38 -10.56
CA VAL A 69 20.38 18.88 -9.21
C VAL A 69 19.36 19.83 -8.59
N ASN A 70 18.19 19.32 -8.25
CA ASN A 70 17.13 20.05 -7.55
C ASN A 70 16.78 19.35 -6.25
N GLU A 71 16.53 20.13 -5.20
CA GLU A 71 15.90 19.58 -4.00
C GLU A 71 14.41 19.40 -4.26
N VAL A 72 13.91 18.20 -3.97
CA VAL A 72 12.48 17.88 -4.09
C VAL A 72 11.88 17.65 -2.69
N PRO A 73 10.69 18.20 -2.39
CA PRO A 73 10.07 18.00 -1.08
C PRO A 73 9.65 16.54 -0.86
N SER A 74 9.32 15.81 -1.93
CA SER A 74 8.98 14.39 -1.92
C SER A 74 9.39 13.71 -3.23
N ILE A 75 9.66 12.40 -3.19
CA ILE A 75 10.05 11.60 -4.36
C ILE A 75 8.76 11.20 -5.12
N PRO A 76 8.58 11.57 -6.41
CA PRO A 76 7.33 11.43 -7.16
C PRO A 76 7.05 10.00 -7.68
N SER A 77 7.63 8.96 -7.10
CA SER A 77 7.10 7.59 -7.23
C SER A 77 5.87 7.36 -6.34
N GLN A 78 5.52 8.32 -5.46
CA GLN A 78 4.33 8.26 -4.60
C GLN A 78 3.07 8.81 -5.29
N GLN A 79 3.19 9.80 -6.19
CA GLN A 79 2.02 10.42 -6.81
C GLN A 79 1.30 9.52 -7.85
N ARG A 80 1.99 8.60 -8.55
CA ARG A 80 1.29 7.63 -9.41
C ARG A 80 0.58 6.53 -8.62
N ALA A 81 1.18 6.09 -7.49
CA ALA A 81 0.52 5.15 -6.58
C ALA A 81 -0.68 5.81 -5.87
N GLU A 82 -0.55 7.06 -5.43
CA GLU A 82 -1.64 7.81 -4.80
C GLU A 82 -2.76 8.18 -5.79
N GLN A 83 -2.43 8.54 -7.03
CA GLN A 83 -3.47 8.83 -8.04
C GLN A 83 -4.23 7.56 -8.49
N LEU A 84 -3.57 6.41 -8.51
CA LEU A 84 -4.25 5.12 -8.70
C LEU A 84 -5.07 4.71 -7.46
N ALA A 85 -4.56 4.93 -6.25
CA ALA A 85 -5.30 4.64 -5.01
C ALA A 85 -6.57 5.50 -4.85
N ALA A 86 -6.52 6.78 -5.24
CA ALA A 86 -7.68 7.67 -5.19
C ALA A 86 -8.80 7.26 -6.16
N LEU A 87 -8.46 6.72 -7.34
CA LEU A 87 -9.45 6.23 -8.31
C LEU A 87 -10.04 4.86 -7.91
N VAL A 88 -9.28 4.01 -7.21
CA VAL A 88 -9.78 2.75 -6.64
C VAL A 88 -10.69 3.02 -5.44
N ALA A 89 -10.33 3.95 -4.56
CA ALA A 89 -11.12 4.29 -3.36
C ALA A 89 -12.53 4.82 -3.68
N ALA A 90 -12.70 5.51 -4.81
CA ALA A 90 -14.01 6.01 -5.23
C ALA A 90 -15.00 4.89 -5.66
N ARG A 91 -14.57 3.62 -5.69
CA ARG A 91 -15.38 2.48 -6.12
C ARG A 91 -15.47 1.33 -5.10
N GLU A 92 -14.79 1.43 -3.96
CA GLU A 92 -14.79 0.37 -2.93
C GLU A 92 -15.72 0.66 -1.75
N GLU A 93 -16.94 1.14 -2.00
CA GLU A 93 -18.02 1.04 -1.00
C GLU A 93 -18.65 -0.35 -1.03
N THR A 94 -17.84 -1.40 -0.77
CA THR A 94 -18.23 -2.72 -0.23
C THR A 94 -17.00 -3.63 -0.06
N ALA A 95 -15.92 -3.14 0.56
CA ALA A 95 -14.86 -4.02 1.02
C ALA A 95 -14.81 -3.93 2.55
N ALA A 96 -15.48 -4.88 3.19
CA ALA A 96 -15.27 -5.14 4.61
C ALA A 96 -13.78 -5.36 4.83
N THR A 97 -13.19 -4.46 5.61
CA THR A 97 -11.77 -4.40 5.92
C THR A 97 -11.25 -5.76 6.37
N ASN A 98 -10.24 -6.28 5.68
CA ASN A 98 -9.52 -7.51 6.05
C ASN A 98 -8.49 -7.25 7.16
N GLU A 99 -8.89 -6.53 8.20
CA GLU A 99 -8.13 -6.44 9.44
C GLU A 99 -8.24 -7.79 10.16
N ILE A 100 -7.12 -8.44 10.45
CA ILE A 100 -7.09 -9.64 11.28
C ILE A 100 -6.92 -9.16 12.73
N PRO A 101 -7.99 -9.09 13.55
CA PRO A 101 -7.85 -8.71 14.95
C PRO A 101 -7.03 -9.77 15.68
N ALA A 102 -6.03 -9.35 16.44
CA ALA A 102 -5.02 -10.21 17.07
C ALA A 102 -5.57 -11.22 18.11
N TYR A 103 -6.87 -11.20 18.41
CA TYR A 103 -7.49 -11.97 19.49
C TYR A 103 -8.70 -12.81 19.08
N GLN A 104 -8.93 -13.03 17.78
CA GLN A 104 -10.01 -13.90 17.31
C GLN A 104 -9.47 -15.15 16.62
N THR A 105 -10.09 -16.29 16.90
CA THR A 105 -9.78 -17.54 16.20
C THR A 105 -10.44 -17.56 14.80
N LEU A 106 -9.91 -18.40 13.91
CA LEU A 106 -10.49 -18.60 12.57
C LEU A 106 -11.95 -19.06 12.64
N GLU A 107 -12.28 -19.91 13.62
CA GLU A 107 -13.64 -20.43 13.82
C GLU A 107 -14.62 -19.33 14.20
N GLU A 108 -14.20 -18.37 15.02
CA GLU A 108 -15.02 -17.22 15.38
C GLU A 108 -15.30 -16.35 14.17
N ARG A 109 -14.27 -15.99 13.40
CA ARG A 109 -14.44 -15.15 12.19
C ARG A 109 -15.32 -15.82 11.13
N LEU A 110 -15.11 -17.11 10.88
CA LEU A 110 -15.97 -17.88 9.99
C LEU A 110 -17.41 -17.93 10.51
N GLY A 111 -17.61 -18.02 11.82
CA GLY A 111 -18.92 -17.98 12.44
C GLY A 111 -19.65 -16.64 12.26
N GLU A 112 -18.93 -15.52 12.31
CA GLU A 112 -19.50 -14.19 12.08
C GLU A 112 -19.90 -13.99 10.62
N VAL A 113 -19.03 -14.35 9.69
CA VAL A 113 -19.32 -14.31 8.25
C VAL A 113 -20.50 -15.23 7.91
N GLU A 114 -20.52 -16.45 8.47
CA GLU A 114 -21.63 -17.39 8.26
C GLU A 114 -22.96 -16.83 8.80
N ARG A 115 -22.95 -16.14 9.94
CA ARG A 115 -24.13 -15.47 10.51
C ARG A 115 -24.63 -14.36 9.60
N ASP A 116 -23.73 -13.53 9.08
CA ASP A 116 -24.10 -12.41 8.19
C ASP A 116 -24.72 -12.90 6.87
N ILE A 117 -24.10 -13.91 6.24
CA ILE A 117 -24.63 -14.55 5.03
C ILE A 117 -26.03 -15.11 5.28
N LEU A 118 -26.23 -15.82 6.40
CA LEU A 118 -27.54 -16.37 6.76
C LEU A 118 -28.58 -15.25 6.97
N GLN A 119 -28.22 -14.17 7.65
CA GLN A 119 -29.11 -13.03 7.88
C GLN A 119 -29.47 -12.30 6.57
N ALA A 120 -28.48 -12.06 5.70
CA ALA A 120 -28.71 -11.44 4.39
C ALA A 120 -29.61 -12.32 3.51
N ALA A 121 -29.40 -13.63 3.53
CA ALA A 121 -30.21 -14.57 2.77
C ALA A 121 -31.63 -14.71 3.34
N MET A 122 -31.84 -14.61 4.65
CA MET A 122 -33.18 -14.54 5.25
C MET A 122 -33.97 -13.30 4.82
N ARG A 123 -33.31 -12.17 4.54
CA ARG A 123 -33.98 -10.98 4.00
C ARG A 123 -34.48 -11.21 2.57
N LYS A 124 -33.80 -12.06 1.79
CA LYS A 124 -34.14 -12.36 0.39
C LYS A 124 -35.10 -13.54 0.23
N PHE A 125 -35.04 -14.55 1.10
CA PHE A 125 -35.80 -15.80 0.97
C PHE A 125 -36.78 -16.00 2.14
N ARG A 126 -38.05 -16.25 1.81
CA ARG A 126 -39.17 -16.31 2.77
C ARG A 126 -39.32 -17.68 3.48
N SER A 127 -38.55 -18.69 3.07
CA SER A 127 -38.65 -20.06 3.62
C SER A 127 -37.27 -20.71 3.78
N SER A 128 -37.10 -21.47 4.87
CA SER A 128 -35.89 -22.26 5.14
C SER A 128 -35.52 -23.22 4.01
N ARG A 129 -36.50 -23.69 3.21
CA ARG A 129 -36.24 -24.58 2.06
C ARG A 129 -35.60 -23.84 0.90
N GLN A 130 -36.10 -22.64 0.59
CA GLN A 130 -35.53 -21.77 -0.44
C GLN A 130 -34.14 -21.28 -0.04
N LEU A 131 -33.96 -20.96 1.24
CA LEU A 131 -32.68 -20.59 1.82
C LEU A 131 -31.63 -21.70 1.66
N GLY A 132 -32.00 -22.96 1.90
CA GLY A 132 -31.12 -24.11 1.67
C GLY A 132 -30.73 -24.27 0.21
N ALA A 133 -31.70 -24.20 -0.71
CA ALA A 133 -31.43 -24.29 -2.14
C ALA A 133 -30.48 -23.17 -2.62
N ALA A 134 -30.66 -21.93 -2.14
CA ALA A 134 -29.83 -20.80 -2.51
C ALA A 134 -28.40 -20.86 -1.95
N LEU A 135 -28.22 -21.46 -0.77
CA LEU A 135 -26.92 -21.61 -0.11
C LEU A 135 -26.23 -22.95 -0.41
N GLY A 136 -26.83 -23.82 -1.23
CA GLY A 136 -26.31 -25.17 -1.49
C GLY A 136 -26.37 -26.10 -0.28
N LEU A 137 -27.25 -25.83 0.69
CA LEU A 137 -27.39 -26.57 1.95
C LEU A 137 -28.73 -27.31 2.01
N SER A 138 -28.76 -28.42 2.74
CA SER A 138 -30.03 -29.10 3.04
C SER A 138 -30.91 -28.25 3.96
N HIS A 139 -32.23 -28.41 3.85
CA HIS A 139 -33.20 -27.73 4.72
C HIS A 139 -32.90 -27.93 6.22
N THR A 140 -32.45 -29.13 6.60
CA THR A 140 -32.09 -29.45 7.99
C THR A 140 -30.76 -28.83 8.43
N ALA A 141 -29.78 -28.70 7.53
CA ALA A 141 -28.51 -28.02 7.81
C ALA A 141 -28.74 -26.52 8.07
N VAL A 142 -29.56 -25.87 7.24
CA VAL A 142 -29.95 -24.47 7.44
C VAL A 142 -30.63 -24.27 8.80
N LEU A 143 -31.59 -25.12 9.16
CA LEU A 143 -32.26 -25.03 10.46
C LEU A 143 -31.29 -25.18 11.65
N LYS A 144 -30.30 -26.07 11.55
CA LYS A 144 -29.25 -26.23 12.58
C LYS A 144 -28.38 -24.99 12.70
N LYS A 145 -27.96 -24.40 11.57
CA LYS A 145 -27.14 -23.19 11.54
C LYS A 145 -27.90 -21.97 12.06
N LEU A 146 -29.18 -21.81 11.68
CA LEU A 146 -30.05 -20.76 12.21
C LEU A 146 -30.22 -20.85 13.73
N LYS A 147 -30.35 -22.06 14.27
CA LYS A 147 -30.40 -22.29 15.73
C LYS A 147 -29.05 -21.99 16.40
N LYS A 148 -27.94 -22.42 15.78
CA LYS A 148 -26.57 -22.19 16.29
C LYS A 148 -26.27 -20.69 16.45
N TYR A 149 -26.73 -19.86 15.52
CA TYR A 149 -26.46 -18.42 15.52
C TYR A 149 -27.59 -17.55 16.09
N GLY A 150 -28.63 -18.15 16.69
CA GLY A 150 -29.72 -17.41 17.33
C GLY A 150 -30.60 -16.59 16.37
N LEU A 151 -30.53 -16.84 15.05
CA LEU A 151 -31.22 -16.06 14.02
C LEU A 151 -32.72 -16.39 13.89
N ARG A 152 -33.25 -17.22 14.78
CA ARG A 152 -34.67 -17.61 14.81
C ARG A 152 -35.39 -16.79 15.86
N SER A 153 -35.89 -15.61 15.48
CA SER A 153 -36.90 -14.90 16.27
C SER A 153 -38.20 -15.70 16.28
N GLY A 154 -38.90 -15.65 17.40
CA GLY A 154 -39.98 -16.55 17.82
C GLY A 154 -41.08 -16.81 16.79
N GLY A 155 -41.56 -18.05 16.85
CA GLY A 155 -42.82 -18.50 16.29
C GLY A 155 -43.46 -19.48 17.27
N CYS A 156 -43.86 -18.94 18.42
CA CYS A 156 -45.12 -19.22 19.12
C CYS A 156 -45.64 -17.86 19.59
#